data_AF-A0A4R7JLY9-F1
#
_entry.id   AF-A0A4R7JLY9-F1
#
_cell.length_a   1.000
_cell.length_b   1.000
_cell.length_c   1.000
_cell.angle_alpha   90.00
_cell.angle_beta   90.00
_cell.angle_gamma   90.00
#
_symmetry.space_group_name_H-M   'P 1'
#
loop_
_entity.id
_entity.type
_entity.pdbx_description
1 polymer ?
#
loop_
_entity_poly.entity_id
_entity_poly.type
_entity_poly.pdbx_seq_one_letter_code
_entity_poly.pdbx_strand_id
1 'polypeptide(L)'
;MERVLEGFTSVPLEALVNTVVHKTLVVQLQAGEAADRFPVLAHFRYDAADPFALSVVFSHDGRVLAEWALDREMVGEGLTRPVGVGDVRLRPESRGMWDELRIELLGNDRADGGRHRAVVFVWASAVESFLRDTHAVVRPGEEEVCVDDFLAGLTAEG
;
A
#
# COMPACT_ATOMS: atom_id res chain seq x y z
N MET A 1 -5.72 -44.90 -28.79
CA MET A 1 -6.07 -45.43 -27.46
C MET A 1 -4.75 -45.49 -26.72
N GLU A 2 -4.39 -44.61 -25.80
CA GLU A 2 -5.14 -43.84 -24.82
C GLU A 2 -4.26 -42.63 -24.42
N ARG A 3 -4.88 -41.48 -24.14
CA ARG A 3 -4.22 -40.30 -23.57
C ARG A 3 -3.84 -40.59 -22.11
N VAL A 4 -2.92 -39.78 -21.55
CA VAL A 4 -3.00 -39.05 -20.26
C VAL A 4 -1.57 -38.75 -19.80
N LEU A 5 -1.18 -37.63 -19.18
CA LEU A 5 -1.60 -36.22 -19.09
C LEU A 5 -0.32 -35.51 -18.56
N GLU A 6 -0.02 -34.34 -19.13
CA GLU A 6 0.47 -33.14 -18.44
C GLU A 6 1.47 -33.34 -17.28
N GLY A 7 2.75 -33.21 -17.62
CA GLY A 7 3.80 -32.99 -16.64
C GLY A 7 3.60 -31.63 -15.99
N PHE A 8 3.08 -31.64 -14.76
CA PHE A 8 3.15 -30.53 -13.82
C PHE A 8 4.61 -30.06 -13.75
N THR A 9 4.89 -28.88 -14.32
CA THR A 9 6.13 -28.17 -14.06
C THR A 9 6.18 -27.89 -12.56
N SER A 10 7.04 -28.65 -11.87
CA SER A 10 7.44 -28.35 -10.50
C SER A 10 7.91 -26.89 -10.47
N VAL A 11 7.13 -26.00 -9.86
CA VAL A 11 7.61 -24.66 -9.53
C VAL A 11 8.83 -24.89 -8.61
N PRO A 12 10.03 -24.40 -8.96
CA PRO A 12 11.21 -24.64 -8.16
C PRO A 12 11.04 -24.00 -6.78
N LEU A 13 11.44 -24.72 -5.72
CA LEU A 13 11.38 -24.32 -4.30
C LEU A 13 12.17 -23.03 -3.97
N GLU A 14 12.85 -22.45 -4.96
CA GLU A 14 13.50 -21.14 -4.91
C GLU A 14 12.49 -19.97 -5.02
N ALA A 15 11.24 -20.23 -5.45
CA ALA A 15 10.19 -19.23 -5.63
C ALA A 15 9.57 -18.69 -4.32
N LEU A 16 9.95 -19.23 -3.15
CA LEU A 16 9.62 -18.64 -1.85
C LEU A 16 10.69 -17.64 -1.39
N VAL A 17 11.24 -16.85 -2.31
CA VAL A 17 11.83 -15.57 -1.92
C VAL A 17 10.67 -14.65 -1.56
N ASN A 18 10.26 -14.72 -0.29
CA ASN A 18 9.32 -13.78 0.32
C ASN A 18 9.95 -12.39 0.28
N THR A 19 9.89 -11.74 -0.89
CA THR A 19 10.68 -10.57 -1.20
C THR A 19 9.90 -9.37 -0.72
N VAL A 20 10.11 -9.07 0.56
CA VAL A 20 9.49 -7.94 1.23
C VAL A 20 10.32 -6.69 0.95
N VAL A 21 9.68 -5.65 0.41
CA VAL A 21 10.28 -4.32 0.28
C VAL A 21 9.73 -3.46 1.42
N HIS A 22 10.62 -2.86 2.21
CA HIS A 22 10.25 -1.97 3.30
C HIS A 22 10.93 -0.61 3.16
N LYS A 23 10.16 0.46 3.34
CA LYS A 23 10.69 1.83 3.36
C LYS A 23 10.05 2.65 4.46
N THR A 24 10.87 3.22 5.33
CA THR A 24 10.40 4.15 6.37
C THR A 24 10.62 5.58 5.89
N LEU A 25 9.54 6.37 5.86
CA LEU A 25 9.52 7.76 5.43
C LEU A 25 9.02 8.64 6.56
N VAL A 26 9.60 9.84 6.70
CA VAL A 26 8.97 10.90 7.49
C VAL A 26 7.95 11.59 6.60
N VAL A 27 6.69 11.57 7.02
CA VAL A 27 5.57 12.18 6.28
C VAL A 27 4.91 13.25 7.14
N GLN A 28 4.14 14.12 6.50
CA GLN A 28 3.34 15.11 7.19
C GLN A 28 1.91 14.58 7.34
N LEU A 29 1.40 14.52 8.57
CA LEU A 29 0.03 14.12 8.87
C LEU A 29 -0.79 15.34 9.28
N GLN A 30 -2.02 15.41 8.80
CA GLN A 30 -3.03 16.38 9.18
C GLN A 30 -4.29 15.60 9.61
N ALA A 31 -4.71 15.76 10.86
CA ALA A 31 -5.83 15.03 11.44
C ALA A 31 -7.10 15.91 11.51
N GLY A 32 -8.22 15.40 11.01
CA GLY A 32 -9.52 16.08 11.07
C GLY A 32 -9.52 17.43 10.35
N GLU A 33 -10.06 18.45 11.01
CA GLU A 33 -10.15 19.83 10.51
C GLU A 33 -8.96 20.71 10.93
N ALA A 34 -7.98 20.15 11.65
CA ALA A 34 -6.78 20.89 12.04
C ALA A 34 -6.04 21.38 10.79
N ALA A 35 -5.61 22.65 10.79
CA ALA A 35 -4.84 23.21 9.69
C ALA A 35 -3.36 22.80 9.73
N ASP A 36 -2.87 22.45 10.92
CA ASP A 36 -1.46 22.15 11.12
C ASP A 36 -1.09 20.75 10.66
N ARG A 37 0.06 20.67 9.98
CA ARG A 37 0.72 19.42 9.62
C ARG A 37 1.77 19.10 10.68
N PHE A 38 1.85 17.83 11.09
CA PHE A 38 2.88 17.36 12.02
C PHE A 38 3.62 16.15 11.47
N PRO A 39 4.94 16.02 11.75
CA PRO A 39 5.73 14.91 11.25
C PRO A 39 5.39 13.59 11.96
N VAL A 40 5.17 12.54 11.18
CA VAL A 40 5.03 11.15 11.66
C VAL A 40 5.87 10.21 10.81
N LEU A 41 6.17 9.02 11.33
CA LEU A 41 6.80 7.97 10.55
C LEU A 41 5.72 7.19 9.78
N ALA A 42 5.98 6.92 8.51
CA ALA A 42 5.20 6.01 7.68
C ALA A 42 6.10 4.87 7.23
N HIS A 43 5.72 3.65 7.58
CA HIS A 43 6.41 2.42 7.20
C HIS A 43 5.65 1.80 6.04
N PHE A 44 6.16 2.00 4.83
CA PHE A 44 5.65 1.36 3.62
C PHE A 44 6.24 -0.04 3.52
N ARG A 45 5.37 -1.02 3.33
CA ARG A 45 5.72 -2.42 3.12
C ARG A 45 5.01 -2.94 1.88
N TYR A 46 5.74 -3.72 1.11
CA TYR A 46 5.23 -4.50 0.00
C TYR A 46 5.65 -5.95 0.23
N ASP A 47 4.72 -6.88 0.06
CA ASP A 47 4.96 -8.30 0.17
C ASP A 47 4.62 -8.96 -1.17
N ALA A 48 5.56 -9.69 -1.76
CA ALA A 48 5.33 -10.35 -3.06
C ALA A 48 4.23 -11.42 -2.99
N ALA A 49 3.87 -11.90 -1.79
CA ALA A 49 2.75 -12.81 -1.58
C ALA A 49 1.38 -12.14 -1.80
N ASP A 50 1.29 -10.81 -1.65
CA ASP A 50 0.12 -10.01 -2.03
C ASP A 50 0.58 -8.88 -2.98
N PRO A 51 0.85 -9.21 -4.25
CA PRO A 51 1.56 -8.32 -5.16
C PRO A 51 0.75 -7.08 -5.56
N PHE A 52 -0.54 -7.03 -5.23
CA PHE A 52 -1.43 -5.91 -5.53
C PHE A 52 -1.51 -4.88 -4.39
N ALA A 53 -1.13 -5.25 -3.17
CA ALA A 53 -1.29 -4.40 -2.00
C ALA A 53 0.02 -3.80 -1.50
N LEU A 54 -0.07 -2.58 -0.99
CA LEU A 54 0.94 -1.91 -0.18
C LEU A 54 0.39 -1.72 1.24
N SER A 55 1.10 -2.18 2.25
CA SER A 55 0.78 -1.89 3.64
C SER A 55 1.51 -0.63 4.10
N VAL A 56 0.80 0.29 4.74
CA VAL A 56 1.38 1.51 5.30
C VAL A 56 1.02 1.62 6.77
N VAL A 57 2.02 1.56 7.63
CA VAL A 57 1.86 1.75 9.07
C VAL A 57 2.34 3.14 9.47
N PHE A 58 1.46 3.93 10.05
CA PHE A 58 1.80 5.24 10.61
C PHE A 58 2.15 5.11 12.08
N SER A 59 3.29 5.64 12.51
CA SER A 59 3.73 5.63 13.90
C SER A 59 4.23 6.99 14.38
N HIS A 60 4.02 7.28 15.65
CA HIS A 60 4.50 8.49 16.31
C HIS A 60 4.79 8.18 17.78
N ASP A 61 5.93 8.65 18.30
CA ASP A 61 6.38 8.43 19.69
C ASP A 61 6.36 6.94 20.12
N GLY A 62 6.78 6.05 19.22
CA GLY A 62 6.79 4.60 19.47
C GLY A 62 5.42 3.92 19.49
N ARG A 63 4.34 4.64 19.16
CA ARG A 63 2.97 4.10 19.08
C ARG A 63 2.52 4.01 17.63
N VAL A 64 1.85 2.90 17.28
CA VAL A 64 1.16 2.76 16.00
C VAL A 64 -0.12 3.57 16.05
N LEU A 65 -0.28 4.48 15.09
CA LEU A 65 -1.47 5.32 14.94
C LEU A 65 -2.53 4.64 14.09
N ALA A 66 -2.12 4.04 12.97
CA ALA A 66 -3.00 3.32 12.05
C ALA A 66 -2.18 2.45 11.09
N GLU A 67 -2.83 1.43 10.54
CA GLU A 67 -2.34 0.59 9.46
C GLU A 67 -3.36 0.62 8.31
N TRP A 68 -2.87 0.75 7.09
CA TRP A 68 -3.69 0.87 5.88
C TRP A 68 -3.14 -0.03 4.78
N ALA A 69 -4.04 -0.76 4.10
CA ALA A 69 -3.74 -1.40 2.83
C ALA A 69 -4.13 -0.45 1.69
N LEU A 70 -3.23 -0.22 0.76
CA LEU A 70 -3.42 0.60 -0.42
C LEU A 70 -3.19 -0.24 -1.67
N ASP A 71 -3.95 0.02 -2.72
CA ASP A 71 -3.71 -0.61 -4.02
C ASP A 71 -2.42 -0.04 -4.65
N ARG A 72 -1.51 -0.94 -5.05
CA ARG A 72 -0.18 -0.59 -5.57
C ARG A 72 -0.28 0.23 -6.85
N GLU A 73 -1.17 -0.13 -7.76
CA GLU A 73 -1.38 0.57 -9.02
C GLU A 73 -1.95 1.96 -8.77
N MET A 74 -2.96 2.07 -7.91
CA MET A 74 -3.61 3.30 -7.51
C MET A 74 -2.62 4.29 -6.89
N VAL A 75 -1.66 3.82 -6.08
CA VAL A 75 -0.60 4.68 -5.55
C VAL A 75 0.28 5.23 -6.68
N GLY A 76 0.58 4.42 -7.69
CA GLY A 76 1.27 4.88 -8.90
C GLY A 76 0.47 5.92 -9.68
N GLU A 77 -0.81 5.67 -9.92
CA GLU A 77 -1.70 6.59 -10.62
C GLU A 77 -1.90 7.91 -9.87
N GLY A 78 -2.00 7.83 -8.54
CA GLY A 78 -2.18 8.95 -7.63
C GLY A 78 -1.05 9.97 -7.67
N LEU A 79 0.13 9.60 -8.17
CA LEU A 79 1.25 10.52 -8.40
C LEU A 79 1.02 11.46 -9.58
N THR A 80 0.12 11.12 -10.51
CA THR A 80 -0.09 11.87 -11.75
C THR A 80 -1.49 12.47 -11.88
N ARG A 81 -2.50 11.83 -11.27
CA ARG A 81 -3.90 12.26 -11.38
C ARG A 81 -4.67 11.93 -10.09
N PRO A 82 -5.78 12.63 -9.81
CA PRO A 82 -6.68 12.23 -8.73
C PRO A 82 -7.28 10.84 -8.97
N VAL A 83 -7.20 9.96 -7.97
CA VAL A 83 -7.76 8.60 -7.95
C VAL A 83 -8.28 8.25 -6.56
N GLY A 84 -9.08 7.19 -6.46
CA GLY A 84 -9.41 6.59 -5.18
C GLY A 84 -10.58 5.62 -5.22
N VAL A 85 -10.56 4.68 -4.29
CA VAL A 85 -11.58 3.63 -4.09
C VAL A 85 -11.86 3.52 -2.60
N GLY A 86 -13.12 3.20 -2.25
CA GLY A 86 -13.54 3.03 -0.86
C GLY A 86 -13.22 4.28 -0.03
N ASP A 87 -12.42 4.09 1.01
CA ASP A 87 -12.03 5.10 1.99
C ASP A 87 -10.67 5.77 1.71
N VAL A 88 -10.05 5.48 0.56
CA VAL A 88 -8.76 6.04 0.16
C VAL A 88 -8.93 6.97 -1.03
N ARG A 89 -8.39 8.18 -0.94
CA ARG A 89 -8.30 9.14 -2.06
C ARG A 89 -6.86 9.63 -2.19
N LEU A 90 -6.32 9.57 -3.40
CA LEU A 90 -4.94 9.95 -3.71
C LEU A 90 -4.97 11.06 -4.77
N ARG A 91 -4.11 12.06 -4.64
CA ARG A 91 -3.92 13.06 -5.70
C ARG A 91 -2.52 13.68 -5.63
N PRO A 92 -1.98 14.13 -6.77
CA PRO A 92 -0.80 14.98 -6.74
C PRO A 92 -1.13 16.33 -6.10
N GLU A 93 -0.18 16.87 -5.35
CA GLU A 93 -0.26 18.19 -4.74
C GLU A 93 1.10 18.89 -4.83
N SER A 94 1.16 19.94 -5.66
CA SER A 94 2.38 20.73 -5.81
C SER A 94 2.54 21.72 -4.66
N ARG A 95 3.73 21.72 -4.05
CA ARG A 95 4.10 22.60 -2.94
C ARG A 95 5.33 23.43 -3.34
N GLY A 96 5.09 24.46 -4.14
CA GLY A 96 6.16 25.32 -4.67
C GLY A 96 7.02 24.56 -5.68
N MET A 97 8.28 24.30 -5.32
CA MET A 97 9.23 23.58 -6.19
C MET A 97 9.24 22.06 -6.03
N TRP A 98 8.40 21.53 -5.13
CA TRP A 98 8.37 20.11 -4.79
C TRP A 98 6.96 19.55 -4.98
N ASP A 99 6.86 18.29 -5.43
CA ASP A 99 5.59 17.58 -5.54
C ASP A 99 5.41 16.60 -4.38
N GLU A 100 4.21 16.63 -3.78
CA GLU A 100 3.76 15.72 -2.74
C GLU A 100 2.63 14.83 -3.30
N LEU A 101 2.62 13.56 -2.92
CA LEU A 101 1.41 12.74 -3.00
C LEU A 101 0.58 13.03 -1.75
N ARG A 102 -0.64 13.52 -1.97
CA ARG A 102 -1.64 13.68 -0.93
C ARG A 102 -2.47 12.40 -0.84
N ILE A 103 -2.48 11.79 0.33
CA ILE A 103 -3.23 10.58 0.66
C ILE A 103 -4.28 10.92 1.71
N GLU A 104 -5.55 10.84 1.34
CA GLU A 104 -6.67 11.06 2.23
C GLU A 104 -7.30 9.71 2.60
N LEU A 105 -7.41 9.48 3.90
CA LEU A 105 -7.80 8.22 4.53
C LEU A 105 -9.03 8.48 5.42
N LEU A 106 -10.14 7.83 5.09
CA LEU A 106 -11.40 7.91 5.82
C LEU A 106 -11.57 6.69 6.73
N GLY A 107 -11.25 6.83 8.01
CA GLY A 107 -11.57 5.82 9.00
C GLY A 107 -13.05 5.78 9.38
N ASN A 108 -13.37 4.90 10.34
CA ASN A 108 -14.73 4.60 10.76
C ASN A 108 -15.53 5.82 11.25
N ASP A 109 -16.86 5.65 11.21
CA ASP A 109 -17.81 6.59 11.80
C ASP A 109 -17.57 6.71 13.31
N ARG A 110 -17.51 7.95 13.79
CA ARG A 110 -17.45 8.33 15.19
C ARG A 110 -18.84 8.29 15.80
N ALA A 111 -18.88 8.13 17.11
CA ALA A 111 -20.10 8.22 17.91
C ALA A 111 -20.82 9.59 17.80
N ASP A 112 -20.13 10.64 17.35
CA ASP A 112 -20.68 11.98 17.10
C ASP A 112 -21.25 12.16 15.68
N GLY A 113 -21.20 11.14 14.83
CA GLY A 113 -21.70 11.16 13.45
C GLY A 113 -20.70 11.69 12.41
N GLY A 114 -19.47 12.07 12.79
CA GLY A 114 -18.38 12.37 11.85
C GLY A 114 -17.56 11.12 11.48
N ARG A 115 -16.69 11.18 10.47
CA ARG A 115 -15.70 10.11 10.18
C ARG A 115 -14.31 10.50 10.64
N HIS A 116 -13.49 9.52 11.02
CA HIS A 116 -12.05 9.74 11.19
C HIS A 116 -11.47 10.14 9.83
N ARG A 117 -10.93 11.35 9.71
CA ARG A 117 -10.25 11.80 8.49
C ARG A 117 -8.80 12.08 8.79
N ALA A 118 -7.90 11.45 8.05
CA ALA A 118 -6.48 11.70 8.08
C ALA A 118 -6.00 12.06 6.68
N VAL A 119 -5.19 13.10 6.58
CA VAL A 119 -4.54 13.48 5.32
C VAL A 119 -3.04 13.40 5.53
N VAL A 120 -2.40 12.57 4.72
CA VAL A 120 -0.95 12.37 4.71
C VAL A 120 -0.39 13.05 3.47
N PHE A 121 0.74 13.72 3.64
CA PHE A 121 1.53 14.29 2.55
C PHE A 121 2.90 13.63 2.58
N VAL A 122 3.26 13.00 1.47
CA VAL A 122 4.52 12.31 1.28
C VAL A 122 5.18 12.83 0.01
N TRP A 123 6.51 12.94 0.01
CA TRP A 123 7.27 13.36 -1.17
C TRP A 123 7.02 12.41 -2.34
N ALA A 124 6.58 12.94 -3.49
CA ALA A 124 6.27 12.12 -4.66
C ALA A 124 7.46 11.25 -5.08
N SER A 125 8.67 11.83 -5.12
CA SER A 125 9.91 11.12 -5.46
C SER A 125 10.24 9.96 -4.51
N ALA A 126 9.87 10.06 -3.24
CA ALA A 126 10.09 8.99 -2.27
C ALA A 126 9.16 7.81 -2.52
N VAL A 127 7.91 8.08 -2.90
CA VAL A 127 6.91 7.07 -3.30
C VAL A 127 7.29 6.44 -4.64
N GLU A 128 7.70 7.24 -5.63
CA GLU A 128 8.18 6.75 -6.92
C GLU A 128 9.37 5.80 -6.78
N SER A 129 10.32 6.14 -5.91
CA SER A 129 11.45 5.27 -5.62
C SER A 129 10.98 3.97 -4.97
N PHE A 130 10.03 4.02 -4.03
CA PHE A 130 9.48 2.81 -3.41
C PHE A 130 8.76 1.92 -4.43
N LEU A 131 7.89 2.49 -5.28
CA LEU A 131 7.19 1.75 -6.33
C LEU A 131 8.17 1.12 -7.32
N ARG A 132 9.26 1.80 -7.68
CA ARG A 132 10.31 1.22 -8.52
C ARG A 132 10.92 -0.03 -7.89
N ASP A 133 11.14 0.00 -6.57
CA ASP A 133 11.67 -1.15 -5.84
C ASP A 133 10.66 -2.30 -5.82
N THR A 134 9.35 -2.02 -5.64
CA THR A 134 8.31 -3.07 -5.69
C THR A 134 8.13 -3.65 -7.10
N HIS A 135 8.22 -2.82 -8.14
CA HIS A 135 8.13 -3.25 -9.54
C HIS A 135 9.36 -4.06 -9.99
N ALA A 136 10.51 -3.88 -9.33
CA ALA A 136 11.69 -4.71 -9.54
C ALA A 136 11.51 -6.12 -8.98
N VAL A 137 10.66 -6.29 -7.96
CA VAL A 137 10.32 -7.57 -7.35
C VAL A 137 9.23 -8.29 -8.15
N VAL A 138 8.08 -7.64 -8.36
CA VAL A 138 7.00 -8.15 -9.24
C VAL A 138 6.63 -7.06 -10.22
N ARG A 139 6.87 -7.31 -11.51
CA ARG A 139 6.55 -6.34 -12.55
C ARG A 139 5.02 -6.19 -12.69
N PRO A 140 4.53 -5.00 -13.08
CA PRO A 140 3.13 -4.84 -13.44
C PRO A 140 2.72 -5.85 -14.51
N GLY A 141 1.60 -6.55 -14.31
CA GLY A 141 1.08 -7.58 -15.21
C GLY A 141 1.70 -8.98 -15.03
N GLU A 142 2.73 -9.14 -14.20
CA GLU A 142 3.23 -10.46 -13.74
C GLU A 142 2.71 -10.80 -12.34
N GLU A 143 1.67 -10.10 -11.89
CA GLU A 143 1.08 -10.26 -10.56
C GLU A 143 0.24 -11.54 -10.50
N GLU A 144 0.75 -12.57 -9.83
CA GLU A 144 0.04 -13.81 -9.55
C GLU A 144 -0.19 -13.93 -8.05
N VAL A 145 -1.46 -14.12 -7.64
CA VAL A 145 -1.81 -14.46 -6.26
C VAL A 145 -2.09 -15.95 -6.21
N CYS A 146 -1.38 -16.69 -5.35
CA CYS A 146 -1.75 -18.05 -5.04
C CYS A 146 -3.08 -18.03 -4.27
N VAL A 147 -4.19 -18.29 -4.98
CA VAL A 147 -5.54 -18.23 -4.41
C VAL A 147 -5.70 -19.22 -3.24
N ASP A 148 -4.98 -20.34 -3.27
CA ASP A 148 -5.01 -21.34 -2.20
C ASP A 148 -4.39 -20.80 -0.89
N ASP A 149 -3.27 -20.07 -0.96
CA ASP A 149 -2.66 -19.41 0.21
C ASP A 149 -3.54 -18.28 0.74
N PHE A 150 -4.17 -17.50 -0.14
CA PHE A 150 -5.11 -16.44 0.23
C PHE A 150 -6.34 -16.99 0.98
N LEU A 151 -6.92 -18.09 0.50
CA LEU A 151 -8.06 -18.76 1.15
C LEU A 151 -7.67 -19.43 2.46
N ALA A 152 -6.45 -19.97 2.57
CA ALA A 152 -5.93 -20.52 3.81
C ALA A 152 -5.77 -19.44 4.90
N GLY A 153 -5.36 -18.23 4.53
CA GLY A 153 -5.31 -17.07 5.43
C GLY A 153 -6.69 -16.67 5.97
N LEU A 154 -7.69 -16.58 5.09
CA LEU A 154 -9.05 -16.17 5.46
C LEU A 154 -9.77 -17.18 6.37
N THR A 155 -9.43 -18.47 6.24
CA THR A 155 -10.03 -19.55 7.06
C THR A 155 -9.32 -19.78 8.39
N ALA A 156 -8.13 -19.20 8.60
CA ALA A 156 -7.43 -19.23 9.87
C ALA A 156 -7.92 -18.16 10.87
N GLU A 157 -8.69 -17.16 10.40
CA GLU A 157 -9.29 -16.11 11.23
C GLU A 157 -10.78 -16.36 11.58
N GLY A 158 -11.27 -17.59 11.38
CA GLY A 158 -12.66 -18.01 11.66
C GLY A 158 -12.87 -18.75 12.98
#